data_AF-A0A2V6H6J2-F1
#
_entry.id   AF-A0A2V6H6J2-F1
#
_cell.length_a   1.000
_cell.length_b   1.000
_cell.length_c   1.000
_cell.angle_alpha   90.00
_cell.angle_beta   90.00
_cell.angle_gamma   90.00
#
_symmetry.space_group_name_H-M   'P 1'
#
loop_
_entity.id
_entity.type
_entity.pdbx_description
1 polymer ?
#
loop_
_entity_poly.entity_id
_entity_poly.type
_entity_poly.pdbx_seq_one_letter_code
_entity_poly.pdbx_strand_id
1 'polypeptide(L)'
;DWGVPHLKPEVAEWLAAGYTTQKVLDAGETIINATMAAFPNQYLSLAVGGSGPRLDPDPTYVARTAVLNARASWPGRLIVQKNTLETFIPDAPGTGTLWQLLWDSPPDVTGQMAHWCYGDSTYWVNNGVPIDPSLALTNSVNKGLAYQMKYIEIYRKDVVNLPAATHNAHVALTSPLSK
;
A
#
# COMPACT_ATOMS: atom_id res chain seq x y z
N ASP A 1 2.69 5.76 1.64
CA ASP A 1 1.45 6.29 2.20
C ASP A 1 1.66 7.77 2.43
N TRP A 2 0.73 8.61 2.00
CA TRP A 2 0.78 10.04 2.27
C TRP A 2 -0.01 10.25 3.55
N GLY A 3 0.68 10.14 4.68
CA GLY A 3 0.12 10.36 6.01
C GLY A 3 -0.20 11.84 6.20
N VAL A 4 -1.27 12.31 5.57
CA VAL A 4 -1.75 13.67 5.73
C VAL A 4 -2.60 13.79 7.01
N PRO A 5 -2.73 15.00 7.57
CA PRO A 5 -3.36 15.16 8.87
C PRO A 5 -4.83 14.81 8.85
N HIS A 6 -5.27 14.18 9.94
CA HIS A 6 -6.63 13.67 10.09
C HIS A 6 -7.30 14.17 11.38
N LEU A 7 -6.53 14.73 12.32
CA LEU A 7 -7.08 15.34 13.52
C LEU A 7 -7.62 16.74 13.21
N LYS A 8 -8.73 17.12 13.87
CA LYS A 8 -9.39 18.41 13.63
C LYS A 8 -8.44 19.63 13.73
N PRO A 9 -7.55 19.73 14.74
CA PRO A 9 -6.64 20.86 14.84
C PRO A 9 -5.65 20.92 13.67
N GLU A 10 -5.06 19.78 13.30
CA GLU A 10 -4.07 19.71 12.24
C GLU A 10 -4.67 20.04 10.87
N VAL A 11 -5.90 19.59 10.62
CA VAL A 11 -6.64 19.94 9.40
C VAL A 11 -6.85 21.45 9.31
N ALA A 12 -7.22 22.10 10.43
CA ALA A 12 -7.41 23.55 10.46
C ALA A 12 -6.09 24.30 10.21
N GLU A 13 -4.98 23.83 10.79
CA GLU A 13 -3.65 24.40 10.58
C GLU A 13 -3.20 24.28 9.12
N TRP A 14 -3.42 23.14 8.48
CA TRP A 14 -3.05 22.94 7.08
C TRP A 14 -3.86 23.81 6.14
N LEU A 15 -5.17 23.91 6.37
CA LEU A 15 -6.03 24.82 5.60
C LEU A 15 -5.60 26.28 5.79
N ALA A 16 -5.25 26.69 7.03
CA ALA A 16 -4.73 28.02 7.32
C ALA A 16 -3.36 28.29 6.66
N ALA A 17 -2.52 27.27 6.53
CA ALA A 17 -1.25 27.33 5.79
C ALA A 17 -1.45 27.33 4.26
N GLY A 18 -2.69 27.30 3.78
CA GLY A 18 -3.04 27.39 2.37
C GLY A 18 -2.99 26.05 1.64
N TYR A 19 -3.19 24.94 2.35
CA TYR A 19 -3.42 23.64 1.74
C TYR A 19 -4.56 23.70 0.72
N THR A 20 -4.35 23.07 -0.44
CA THR A 20 -5.42 22.68 -1.35
C THR A 20 -5.11 21.30 -1.92
N THR A 21 -6.15 20.53 -2.23
CA THR A 21 -6.02 19.25 -2.94
C THR A 21 -5.17 19.40 -4.21
N GLN A 22 -5.36 20.48 -4.97
CA GLN A 22 -4.61 20.73 -6.20
C GLN A 22 -3.11 20.92 -5.95
N LYS A 23 -2.70 21.67 -4.90
CA LYS A 23 -1.28 21.85 -4.58
C LYS A 23 -0.58 20.53 -4.29
N VAL A 24 -1.27 19.61 -3.61
CA VAL A 24 -0.74 18.27 -3.32
C VAL A 24 -0.62 17.44 -4.60
N LEU A 25 -1.62 17.52 -5.48
CA LEU A 25 -1.57 16.85 -6.78
C LEU A 25 -0.44 17.38 -7.66
N ASP A 26 -0.26 18.70 -7.76
CA ASP A 26 0.79 19.34 -8.56
C ASP A 26 2.20 18.98 -8.04
N ALA A 27 2.38 19.00 -6.71
CA ALA A 27 3.63 18.60 -6.08
C ALA A 27 3.92 17.11 -6.32
N GLY A 28 2.90 16.25 -6.15
CA GLY A 28 2.99 14.83 -6.43
C GLY A 28 3.34 14.52 -7.89
N GLU A 29 2.67 15.19 -8.82
CA GLU A 29 2.94 15.08 -10.26
C GLU A 29 4.38 15.47 -10.58
N THR A 30 4.88 16.58 -10.02
CA THR A 30 6.26 17.01 -10.22
C THR A 30 7.26 15.93 -9.78
N ILE A 31 7.07 15.35 -8.60
CA ILE A 31 7.94 14.30 -8.05
C ILE A 31 7.86 13.02 -8.90
N ILE A 32 6.65 12.59 -9.25
CA ILE A 32 6.42 11.38 -10.04
C ILE A 32 7.06 11.53 -11.43
N ASN A 33 6.81 12.65 -12.12
CA ASN A 33 7.34 12.91 -13.46
C ASN A 33 8.86 12.98 -13.45
N ALA A 34 9.45 13.69 -12.48
CA ALA A 34 10.90 13.76 -12.33
C ALA A 34 11.52 12.36 -12.09
N THR A 35 10.88 11.55 -11.24
CA THR A 35 11.35 10.19 -10.93
C THR A 35 11.25 9.27 -12.15
N MET A 36 10.11 9.26 -12.83
CA MET A 36 9.89 8.44 -14.03
C MET A 36 10.88 8.77 -15.14
N ALA A 37 11.21 10.06 -15.31
CA ALA A 37 12.19 10.54 -16.28
C ALA A 37 13.64 10.20 -15.89
N ALA A 38 14.00 10.31 -14.61
CA ALA A 38 15.34 9.98 -14.12
C ALA A 38 15.65 8.47 -14.18
N PHE A 39 14.63 7.63 -14.07
CA PHE A 39 14.76 6.17 -14.10
C PHE A 39 13.95 5.55 -15.25
N PRO A 40 14.29 5.82 -16.51
CA PRO A 40 13.43 5.54 -17.67
C PRO A 40 13.16 4.05 -17.91
N ASN A 41 13.98 3.16 -17.35
CA ASN A 41 13.86 1.70 -17.50
C ASN A 41 13.39 1.00 -16.21
N GLN A 42 12.88 1.74 -15.24
CA GLN A 42 12.42 1.19 -13.95
C GLN A 42 10.92 1.39 -13.76
N TYR A 43 10.28 0.45 -13.08
CA TYR A 43 8.94 0.68 -12.54
C TYR A 43 9.01 1.63 -11.35
N LEU A 44 7.97 2.46 -11.17
CA LEU A 44 7.78 3.24 -9.97
C LEU A 44 6.69 2.60 -9.12
N SER A 45 6.99 2.32 -7.85
CA SER A 45 5.98 1.96 -6.86
C SER A 45 5.47 3.21 -6.15
N LEU A 46 4.16 3.39 -6.10
CA LEU A 46 3.50 4.47 -5.36
C LEU A 46 2.64 3.90 -4.25
N ALA A 47 3.06 4.09 -3.01
CA ALA A 47 2.30 3.69 -1.84
C ALA A 47 1.13 4.65 -1.59
N VAL A 48 -0.09 4.16 -1.80
CA VAL A 48 -1.33 4.94 -1.68
C VAL A 48 -1.91 4.87 -0.28
N GLY A 49 -2.59 5.94 0.14
CA GLY A 49 -3.18 6.11 1.47
C GLY A 49 -4.52 6.83 1.42
N GLY A 50 -5.01 7.22 2.59
CA GLY A 50 -6.19 8.06 2.71
C GLY A 50 -5.90 9.37 3.45
N SER A 51 -6.58 10.45 3.06
CA SER A 51 -6.39 11.79 3.61
C SER A 51 -7.36 12.19 4.72
N GLY A 52 -8.10 11.22 5.27
CA GLY A 52 -9.19 11.49 6.20
C GLY A 52 -10.37 12.22 5.54
N PRO A 53 -11.52 12.35 6.21
CA PRO A 53 -12.75 12.83 5.57
C PRO A 53 -12.88 14.36 5.49
N ARG A 54 -11.87 15.12 5.89
CA ARG A 54 -12.00 16.57 6.11
C ARG A 54 -11.11 17.44 5.24
N LEU A 55 -10.03 16.86 4.70
CA LEU A 55 -9.00 17.62 3.99
C LEU A 55 -9.27 17.69 2.48
N ASP A 56 -9.85 16.62 1.92
CA ASP A 56 -10.12 16.45 0.49
C ASP A 56 -11.58 15.99 0.27
N PRO A 57 -12.09 15.97 -0.99
CA PRO A 57 -13.48 15.62 -1.28
C PRO A 57 -13.92 14.25 -0.75
N ASP A 58 -13.01 13.27 -0.78
CA ASP A 58 -13.17 11.98 -0.12
C ASP A 58 -11.79 11.46 0.33
N PRO A 59 -11.72 10.54 1.31
CA PRO A 59 -10.45 10.08 1.86
C PRO A 59 -9.47 9.53 0.82
N THR A 60 -9.92 9.04 -0.33
CA THR A 60 -9.05 8.46 -1.36
C THR A 60 -8.78 9.40 -2.53
N TYR A 61 -9.39 10.59 -2.56
CA TYR A 61 -9.43 11.46 -3.74
C TYR A 61 -8.03 11.79 -4.29
N VAL A 62 -7.13 12.24 -3.42
CA VAL A 62 -5.75 12.60 -3.81
C VAL A 62 -5.01 11.39 -4.37
N ALA A 63 -5.02 10.28 -3.63
CA ALA A 63 -4.31 9.07 -4.04
C ALA A 63 -4.86 8.49 -5.35
N ARG A 64 -6.19 8.42 -5.49
CA ARG A 64 -6.88 7.98 -6.71
C ARG A 64 -6.50 8.85 -7.90
N THR A 65 -6.56 10.18 -7.74
CA THR A 65 -6.24 11.13 -8.81
C THR A 65 -4.75 11.07 -9.19
N ALA A 66 -3.84 10.97 -8.23
CA ALA A 66 -2.42 10.82 -8.49
C ALA A 66 -2.11 9.53 -9.28
N VAL A 67 -2.75 8.41 -8.93
CA VAL A 67 -2.62 7.14 -9.68
C VAL A 67 -3.11 7.28 -11.11
N LEU A 68 -4.30 7.87 -11.32
CA LEU A 68 -4.87 8.06 -12.64
C LEU A 68 -3.99 8.96 -13.52
N ASN A 69 -3.55 10.10 -12.99
CA ASN A 69 -2.68 11.03 -13.71
C ASN A 69 -1.34 10.38 -14.06
N ALA A 70 -0.70 9.70 -13.10
CA ALA A 70 0.58 9.04 -13.34
C ALA A 70 0.47 7.93 -14.39
N ARG A 71 -0.62 7.16 -14.42
CA ARG A 71 -0.85 6.12 -15.45
C ARG A 71 -1.17 6.70 -16.81
N ALA A 72 -1.86 7.84 -16.88
CA ALA A 72 -2.11 8.54 -18.14
C ALA A 72 -0.79 9.06 -18.74
N SER A 73 0.07 9.67 -17.91
CA SER A 73 1.35 10.24 -18.35
C SER A 73 2.43 9.19 -18.59
N TRP A 74 2.41 8.07 -17.85
CA TRP A 74 3.41 7.00 -17.91
C TRP A 74 2.76 5.60 -18.00
N PRO A 75 2.14 5.25 -19.13
CA PRO A 75 1.45 3.98 -19.30
C PRO A 75 2.36 2.78 -19.00
N GLY A 76 1.88 1.86 -18.16
CA GLY A 76 2.60 0.62 -17.84
C GLY A 76 3.83 0.77 -16.93
N ARG A 77 4.06 1.96 -16.35
CA ARG A 77 5.24 2.21 -15.49
C ARG A 77 4.94 2.26 -14.00
N LEU A 78 3.68 2.44 -13.61
CA LEU A 78 3.26 2.62 -12.22
C LEU A 78 2.70 1.35 -11.59
N ILE A 79 3.28 0.94 -10.46
CA ILE A 79 2.77 -0.10 -9.58
C ILE A 79 2.14 0.58 -8.35
N VAL A 80 0.89 0.25 -8.01
CA VAL A 80 0.19 0.82 -6.85
C VAL A 80 0.41 -0.06 -5.62
N GLN A 81 0.85 0.54 -4.52
CA GLN A 81 1.29 -0.19 -3.33
C GLN A 81 0.46 0.12 -2.08
N LYS A 82 0.28 -0.87 -1.20
CA LYS A 82 -0.23 -0.70 0.16
C LYS A 82 0.80 -1.16 1.20
N ASN A 83 1.09 -0.31 2.19
CA ASN A 83 2.17 -0.55 3.16
C ASN A 83 1.67 -1.13 4.50
N THR A 84 0.44 -1.65 4.51
CA THR A 84 -0.25 -2.09 5.73
C THR A 84 -0.70 -3.54 5.59
N LEU A 85 0.10 -4.39 4.93
CA LEU A 85 -0.26 -5.80 4.81
C LEU A 85 -0.10 -6.52 6.15
N GLU A 86 -1.20 -7.03 6.68
CA GLU A 86 -1.32 -7.63 8.00
C GLU A 86 -2.49 -8.63 8.00
N THR A 87 -2.66 -9.43 9.06
CA THR A 87 -3.64 -10.53 9.08
C THR A 87 -5.09 -10.07 9.12
N PHE A 88 -5.32 -8.84 9.59
CA PHE A 88 -6.63 -8.30 9.94
C PHE A 88 -7.10 -7.17 9.02
N ILE A 89 -6.54 -7.10 7.81
CA ILE A 89 -7.05 -6.21 6.77
C ILE A 89 -8.43 -6.69 6.30
N PRO A 90 -9.28 -5.79 5.78
CA PRO A 90 -10.56 -6.14 5.16
C PRO A 90 -10.37 -7.21 4.07
N ASP A 91 -11.28 -8.16 3.99
CA ASP A 91 -11.31 -9.11 2.87
C ASP A 91 -11.51 -8.38 1.54
N ALA A 92 -10.84 -8.83 0.49
CA ALA A 92 -11.05 -8.31 -0.86
C ALA A 92 -12.54 -8.48 -1.25
N PRO A 93 -13.20 -7.47 -1.87
CA PRO A 93 -12.61 -6.28 -2.48
C PRO A 93 -12.38 -5.08 -1.54
N GLY A 94 -12.65 -5.21 -0.24
CA GLY A 94 -12.43 -4.14 0.73
C GLY A 94 -13.34 -2.93 0.56
N THR A 95 -14.55 -3.11 -0.01
CA THR A 95 -15.52 -2.05 -0.32
C THR A 95 -15.74 -1.10 0.86
N GLY A 96 -15.71 0.21 0.59
CA GLY A 96 -15.90 1.25 1.59
C GLY A 96 -14.70 1.49 2.50
N THR A 97 -13.58 0.82 2.25
CA THR A 97 -12.33 1.01 3.01
C THR A 97 -11.22 1.56 2.10
N LEU A 98 -10.09 1.95 2.70
CA LEU A 98 -8.90 2.39 1.95
C LEU A 98 -8.28 1.28 1.08
N TRP A 99 -8.67 0.02 1.29
CA TRP A 99 -8.24 -1.12 0.49
C TRP A 99 -8.98 -1.22 -0.84
N GLN A 100 -10.18 -0.63 -0.95
CA GLN A 100 -10.91 -0.57 -2.22
C GLN A 100 -10.08 0.12 -3.31
N LEU A 101 -9.34 1.18 -2.97
CA LEU A 101 -8.46 1.86 -3.94
C LEU A 101 -7.41 0.91 -4.52
N LEU A 102 -6.84 0.01 -3.71
CA LEU A 102 -5.90 -0.99 -4.20
C LEU A 102 -6.61 -2.00 -5.11
N TRP A 103 -7.80 -2.47 -4.70
CA TRP A 103 -8.62 -3.39 -5.49
C TRP A 103 -9.02 -2.83 -6.86
N ASP A 104 -9.27 -1.53 -6.95
CA ASP A 104 -9.61 -0.83 -8.21
C ASP A 104 -8.37 -0.46 -9.05
N SER A 105 -7.16 -0.72 -8.53
CA SER A 105 -5.89 -0.38 -9.16
C SER A 105 -5.17 -1.46 -10.01
N PRO A 106 -5.69 -2.67 -10.30
CA PRO A 106 -5.07 -3.58 -11.30
C PRO A 106 -4.75 -2.88 -12.65
N PRO A 107 -3.78 -3.41 -13.43
CA PRO A 107 -3.17 -4.73 -13.30
C PRO A 107 -1.94 -4.80 -12.39
N ASP A 108 -1.34 -3.66 -12.01
CA ASP A 108 -0.05 -3.63 -11.32
C ASP A 108 -0.21 -3.11 -9.90
N VAL A 109 -0.35 -4.05 -8.97
CA VAL A 109 -0.53 -3.81 -7.54
C VAL A 109 0.45 -4.65 -6.70
N THR A 110 0.89 -4.09 -5.57
CA THR A 110 1.87 -4.69 -4.67
C THR A 110 1.55 -4.34 -3.22
N GLY A 111 2.18 -5.06 -2.28
CA GLY A 111 2.04 -4.83 -0.85
C GLY A 111 3.38 -4.79 -0.14
N GLN A 112 3.39 -4.20 1.04
CA GLN A 112 4.48 -4.32 2.01
C GLN A 112 3.87 -4.73 3.34
N MET A 113 4.51 -5.68 4.02
CA MET A 113 4.16 -6.07 5.38
C MET A 113 4.17 -4.84 6.31
N ALA A 114 3.15 -4.70 7.15
CA ALA A 114 3.05 -3.57 8.09
C ALA A 114 4.21 -3.56 9.10
N HIS A 115 4.63 -4.76 9.53
CA HIS A 115 5.73 -4.97 10.47
C HIS A 115 6.36 -6.36 10.25
N TRP A 116 7.51 -6.64 10.87
CA TRP A 116 8.04 -8.00 10.88
C TRP A 116 7.24 -8.89 11.84
N CYS A 117 7.12 -10.17 11.54
CA CYS A 117 6.42 -11.15 12.39
C CYS A 117 7.36 -11.78 13.44
N TYR A 118 8.60 -12.08 13.06
CA TYR A 118 9.51 -12.84 13.90
C TYR A 118 10.03 -12.02 15.09
N GLY A 119 9.82 -12.57 16.30
CA GLY A 119 10.27 -11.97 17.54
C GLY A 119 9.62 -10.61 17.82
N ASP A 120 8.46 -10.33 17.23
CA ASP A 120 7.61 -9.22 17.64
C ASP A 120 6.76 -9.65 18.84
N SER A 121 7.06 -9.11 20.02
CA SER A 121 6.31 -9.37 21.25
C SER A 121 4.99 -8.62 21.33
N THR A 122 4.75 -7.67 20.41
CA THR A 122 3.51 -6.88 20.36
C THR A 122 2.47 -7.46 19.43
N TYR A 123 2.83 -8.43 18.59
CA TYR A 123 1.95 -9.04 17.59
C TYR A 123 1.25 -8.00 16.71
N TRP A 124 2.00 -6.99 16.26
CA TRP A 124 1.52 -5.85 15.50
C TRP A 124 0.72 -6.28 14.28
N VAL A 125 1.31 -7.18 13.47
CA VAL A 125 0.68 -7.72 12.26
C VAL A 125 -0.59 -8.54 12.52
N ASN A 126 -0.89 -8.84 13.79
CA ASN A 126 -2.06 -9.59 14.21
C ASN A 126 -2.88 -8.83 15.26
N ASN A 127 -2.89 -7.50 15.19
CA ASN A 127 -3.71 -6.62 16.01
C ASN A 127 -3.52 -6.85 17.53
N GLY A 128 -2.29 -7.10 17.96
CA GLY A 128 -1.98 -7.32 19.38
C GLY A 128 -2.28 -8.74 19.88
N VAL A 129 -2.85 -9.62 19.05
CA VAL A 129 -3.25 -10.97 19.46
C VAL A 129 -2.10 -11.96 19.24
N PRO A 130 -1.69 -12.74 20.25
CA PRO A 130 -0.64 -13.75 20.10
C PRO A 130 -0.92 -14.74 18.97
N ILE A 131 0.08 -14.97 18.13
CA ILE A 131 0.03 -15.92 17.01
C ILE A 131 1.44 -16.42 16.69
N ASP A 132 1.55 -17.61 16.10
CA ASP A 132 2.80 -18.08 15.53
C ASP A 132 3.27 -17.12 14.41
N PRO A 133 4.54 -16.66 14.42
CA PRO A 133 5.06 -15.73 13.41
C PRO A 133 4.97 -16.24 11.96
N SER A 134 5.16 -17.55 11.73
CA SER A 134 5.06 -18.14 10.38
C SER A 134 3.62 -18.09 9.90
N LEU A 135 2.67 -18.37 10.80
CA LEU A 135 1.24 -18.27 10.50
C LEU A 135 0.81 -16.83 10.25
N ALA A 136 1.31 -15.86 11.03
CA ALA A 136 1.05 -14.44 10.81
C ALA A 136 1.49 -14.00 9.41
N LEU A 137 2.74 -14.29 9.04
CA LEU A 137 3.27 -13.96 7.71
C LEU A 137 2.46 -14.63 6.60
N THR A 138 2.16 -15.93 6.74
CA THR A 138 1.39 -16.68 5.73
C THR A 138 -0.02 -16.11 5.56
N ASN A 139 -0.69 -15.77 6.66
CA ASN A 139 -2.04 -15.20 6.62
C ASN A 139 -2.05 -13.81 5.97
N SER A 140 -1.07 -12.95 6.28
CA SER A 140 -0.92 -11.65 5.64
C SER A 140 -0.63 -11.79 4.13
N VAL A 141 0.23 -12.72 3.73
CA VAL A 141 0.49 -13.00 2.31
C VAL A 141 -0.77 -13.48 1.58
N ASN A 142 -1.55 -14.38 2.19
CA ASN A 142 -2.81 -14.86 1.63
C ASN A 142 -3.82 -13.72 1.43
N LYS A 143 -3.87 -12.76 2.36
CA LYS A 143 -4.67 -11.54 2.20
C LYS A 143 -4.18 -10.73 0.99
N GLY A 144 -2.87 -10.56 0.83
CA GLY A 144 -2.29 -9.87 -0.33
C GLY A 144 -2.62 -10.53 -1.67
N LEU A 145 -2.54 -11.87 -1.72
CA LEU A 145 -2.93 -12.65 -2.90
C LEU A 145 -4.41 -12.45 -3.27
N ALA A 146 -5.29 -12.38 -2.27
CA ALA A 146 -6.71 -12.08 -2.50
C ALA A 146 -6.94 -10.70 -3.12
N TYR A 147 -6.05 -9.73 -2.88
CA TYR A 147 -6.03 -8.41 -3.55
C TYR A 147 -5.26 -8.40 -4.88
N GLN A 148 -4.90 -9.57 -5.43
CA GLN A 148 -4.16 -9.72 -6.69
C GLN A 148 -2.76 -9.07 -6.68
N MET A 149 -2.14 -8.93 -5.51
CA MET A 149 -0.76 -8.45 -5.42
C MET A 149 0.19 -9.39 -6.16
N LYS A 150 0.99 -8.83 -7.08
CA LYS A 150 2.02 -9.59 -7.81
C LYS A 150 3.36 -9.62 -7.07
N TYR A 151 3.57 -8.64 -6.21
CA TYR A 151 4.79 -8.48 -5.41
C TYR A 151 4.39 -8.17 -3.97
N ILE A 152 5.15 -8.69 -3.02
CA ILE A 152 4.99 -8.39 -1.59
C ILE A 152 6.39 -8.18 -1.01
N GLU A 153 6.60 -7.01 -0.41
CA GLU A 153 7.80 -6.71 0.36
C GLU A 153 7.68 -7.32 1.76
N ILE A 154 8.63 -8.19 2.10
CA ILE A 154 8.75 -8.88 3.40
C ILE A 154 10.04 -8.40 4.07
N TYR A 155 9.96 -8.09 5.37
CA TYR A 155 11.13 -7.66 6.13
C TYR A 155 12.21 -8.74 6.15
N ARG A 156 13.47 -8.33 5.98
CA ARG A 156 14.64 -9.22 6.05
C ARG A 156 14.65 -10.11 7.30
N LYS A 157 14.17 -9.61 8.44
CA LYS A 157 14.09 -10.38 9.69
C LYS A 157 13.23 -11.62 9.54
N ASP A 158 12.09 -11.52 8.85
CA ASP A 158 11.22 -12.66 8.57
C ASP A 158 11.82 -13.58 7.51
N VAL A 159 12.43 -13.02 6.47
CA VAL A 159 13.12 -13.83 5.43
C VAL A 159 14.19 -14.74 6.05
N VAL A 160 14.97 -14.23 6.99
CA VAL A 160 16.06 -14.98 7.63
C VAL A 160 15.53 -16.00 8.64
N ASN A 161 14.49 -15.67 9.41
CA ASN A 161 14.06 -16.49 10.55
C ASN A 161 12.81 -17.35 10.28
N LEU A 162 12.06 -17.07 9.21
CA LEU A 162 10.85 -17.77 8.79
C LEU A 162 10.99 -18.28 7.33
N PRO A 163 12.03 -19.09 7.03
CA PRO A 163 12.35 -19.47 5.65
C PRO A 163 11.22 -20.28 4.99
N ALA A 164 10.51 -21.12 5.74
CA ALA A 164 9.39 -21.91 5.22
C ALA A 164 8.20 -21.01 4.81
N ALA A 165 7.81 -20.06 5.66
CA ALA A 165 6.73 -19.13 5.35
C ALA A 165 7.09 -18.20 4.18
N THR A 166 8.33 -17.72 4.13
CA THR A 166 8.81 -16.89 3.02
C THR A 166 8.88 -17.69 1.71
N HIS A 167 9.30 -18.96 1.75
CA HIS A 167 9.28 -19.84 0.59
C HIS A 167 7.86 -20.07 0.09
N ASN A 168 6.90 -20.33 0.99
CA ASN A 168 5.49 -20.48 0.62
C ASN A 168 4.94 -19.21 -0.04
N ALA A 169 5.29 -18.03 0.47
CA ALA A 169 4.91 -16.76 -0.14
C ALA A 169 5.45 -16.61 -1.57
N HIS A 170 6.73 -16.96 -1.78
CA HIS A 170 7.34 -16.95 -3.10
C HIS A 170 6.64 -17.90 -4.08
N VAL A 171 6.36 -19.14 -3.65
CA VAL A 171 5.65 -20.12 -4.48
C VAL A 171 4.24 -19.62 -4.84
N ALA A 172 3.52 -19.07 -3.87
CA ALA A 172 2.14 -18.61 -4.10
C ALA A 172 2.06 -17.41 -5.06
N LEU A 173 3.02 -16.47 -5.00
CA LEU A 173 3.09 -15.31 -5.90
C LEU A 173 3.59 -15.63 -7.31
N THR A 174 4.39 -16.69 -7.45
CA THR A 174 4.97 -17.10 -8.75
C THR A 174 4.15 -18.18 -9.46
N SER A 175 3.23 -18.82 -8.76
CA SER A 175 2.30 -19.77 -9.35
C SER A 175 1.33 -19.05 -10.29
N PRO A 176 0.99 -19.61 -11.47
CA PRO A 176 -0.01 -19.02 -12.34
C PRO A 176 -1.33 -18.88 -11.57
N LEU A 177 -1.81 -17.65 -11.38
CA LEU A 177 -3.13 -17.42 -10.83
C LEU A 177 -4.14 -18.09 -11.75
N SER A 178 -4.83 -19.12 -11.27
CA SER A 178 -5.99 -19.68 -11.95
C SER A 178 -7.05 -18.59 -12.04
N LYS A 179 -7.28 -18.08 -13.25
CA LYS A 179 -8.36 -17.13 -13.55
C LYS A 179 -9.72 -17.77 -13.30
#